data_AF-A0A850ICC6-F1
#
_entry.id   AF-A0A850ICC6-F1
#
_cell.length_a   1.000
_cell.length_b   1.000
_cell.length_c   1.000
_cell.angle_alpha   90.00
_cell.angle_beta   90.00
_cell.angle_gamma   90.00
#
_symmetry.space_group_name_H-M   'P 1'
#
loop_
_entity.id
_entity.type
_entity.pdbx_description
1 polymer ?
#
loop_
_entity_poly.entity_id
_entity_poly.type
_entity_poly.pdbx_seq_one_letter_code
_entity_poly.pdbx_strand_id
1 'polypeptide(L)'
;MGDASKSYQTDLRRSFAAYRSAYFSDHLDWFEPRPPGGAVVFTKQHRENNLLIPPCSAANRQGVVAKIPTSKRHRHFGSMQSSQALAQSVFGVIEVLGRLPLLAAVRAEDGRLAFGPLPNRSHLEFEKGVTSLGEVGERVTSVDVWFEGPYRVAIECKLAETEFGTCSRTRLKKADKNFEEQFCDGSYTKQRGREHRCALTELNINYWRYTEGAFGWAPNVDYINCPLRDTYQIARNILAVGVAGDGGFDESRGHALLMYDQRNPAMLPGGWGDHQWLAASGAIQNAGTLRRLSWQSLIGQWPADEVLSWMKTRLGEKYGLHPAN
;
A
#
# COMPACT_ATOMS: atom_id res chain seq x y z
N MET A 1 3.60 18.38 14.44
CA MET A 1 3.27 17.02 13.92
C MET A 1 3.43 15.90 14.96
N GLY A 2 4.40 15.97 15.88
CA GLY A 2 4.64 14.92 16.89
C GLY A 2 3.44 14.58 17.78
N ASP A 3 2.72 15.57 18.30
CA ASP A 3 1.62 15.32 19.26
C ASP A 3 0.36 14.78 18.60
N ALA A 4 -0.01 15.29 17.42
CA ALA A 4 -1.12 14.75 16.63
C ALA A 4 -0.88 13.27 16.26
N SER A 5 0.34 12.92 15.84
CA SER A 5 0.70 11.54 15.50
C SER A 5 0.62 10.61 16.72
N LYS A 6 1.09 11.07 17.89
CA LYS A 6 0.94 10.33 19.16
C LYS A 6 -0.53 10.14 19.55
N SER A 7 -1.37 11.16 19.39
CA SER A 7 -2.81 11.07 19.65
C SER A 7 -3.46 10.02 18.75
N TYR A 8 -3.23 10.10 17.43
CA TYR A 8 -3.75 9.15 16.46
C TYR A 8 -3.34 7.71 16.77
N GLN A 9 -2.05 7.45 17.05
CA GLN A 9 -1.60 6.11 17.42
C GLN A 9 -2.23 5.62 18.74
N THR A 10 -2.42 6.52 19.70
CA THR A 10 -3.07 6.19 20.98
C THR A 10 -4.53 5.80 20.77
N ASP A 11 -5.26 6.55 19.94
CA ASP A 11 -6.66 6.27 19.64
C ASP A 11 -6.84 4.96 18.85
N LEU A 12 -5.94 4.68 17.90
CA LEU A 12 -5.91 3.37 17.23
C LEU A 12 -5.68 2.23 18.23
N ARG A 13 -4.69 2.36 19.13
CA ARG A 13 -4.41 1.32 20.14
C ARG A 13 -5.56 1.13 21.11
N ARG A 14 -6.24 2.20 21.50
CA ARG A 14 -7.46 2.14 22.31
C ARG A 14 -8.55 1.34 21.60
N SER A 15 -8.76 1.62 20.30
CA SER A 15 -9.74 0.90 19.48
C SER A 15 -9.40 -0.60 19.38
N PHE A 16 -8.13 -0.95 19.13
CA PHE A 16 -7.70 -2.35 19.10
C PHE A 16 -7.85 -3.07 20.45
N ALA A 17 -7.56 -2.39 21.56
CA ALA A 17 -7.75 -2.96 22.88
C ALA A 17 -9.24 -3.21 23.18
N ALA A 18 -10.11 -2.25 22.85
CA ALA A 18 -11.55 -2.39 22.99
C ALA A 18 -12.08 -3.53 22.12
N TYR A 19 -11.65 -3.61 20.85
CA TYR A 19 -12.01 -4.69 19.94
C TYR A 19 -11.54 -6.06 20.46
N ARG A 20 -10.30 -6.18 20.94
CA ARG A 20 -9.79 -7.40 21.58
C ARG A 20 -10.69 -7.83 22.75
N SER A 21 -11.01 -6.90 23.65
CA SER A 21 -11.85 -7.21 24.82
C SER A 21 -13.26 -7.64 24.42
N ALA A 22 -13.85 -7.03 23.38
CA ALA A 22 -15.20 -7.33 22.95
C ALA A 22 -15.34 -8.67 22.22
N TYR A 23 -14.34 -9.07 21.43
CA TYR A 23 -14.45 -10.25 20.53
C TYR A 23 -13.54 -11.42 20.91
N PHE A 24 -12.60 -11.22 21.84
CA PHE A 24 -11.60 -12.22 22.21
C PHE A 24 -11.32 -12.24 23.72
N SER A 25 -12.31 -11.89 24.56
CA SER A 25 -12.18 -11.94 26.03
C SER A 25 -11.77 -13.32 26.53
N ASP A 26 -12.27 -14.37 25.87
CA ASP A 26 -12.07 -15.77 26.26
C ASP A 26 -10.84 -16.40 25.59
N HIS A 27 -10.06 -15.59 24.85
CA HIS A 27 -8.94 -16.03 24.02
C HIS A 27 -7.70 -15.17 24.27
N LEU A 28 -7.42 -14.84 25.53
CA LEU A 28 -6.28 -13.99 25.89
C LEU A 28 -4.93 -14.62 25.50
N ASP A 29 -4.86 -15.94 25.45
CA ASP A 29 -3.72 -16.76 25.03
C ASP A 29 -3.41 -16.65 23.52
N TRP A 30 -4.34 -16.14 22.71
CA TRP A 30 -4.13 -15.90 21.28
C TRP A 30 -3.27 -14.67 20.99
N PHE A 31 -2.93 -13.89 22.01
CA PHE A 31 -2.19 -12.63 21.88
C PHE A 31 -0.80 -12.70 22.50
N GLU A 32 0.15 -12.01 21.88
CA GLU A 32 1.48 -11.84 22.47
C GLU A 32 1.37 -11.01 23.77
N PRO A 33 2.08 -11.39 24.85
CA PRO A 33 2.16 -10.57 26.05
C PRO A 33 2.79 -9.21 25.75
N ARG A 34 2.09 -8.13 26.11
CA ARG A 34 2.51 -6.74 25.87
C ARG A 34 2.12 -5.86 27.07
N PRO A 35 2.87 -4.78 27.35
CA PRO A 35 2.50 -3.86 28.41
C PRO A 35 1.15 -3.17 28.10
N PRO A 36 0.43 -2.67 29.12
CA PRO A 36 -0.79 -1.87 28.93
C PRO A 36 -0.56 -0.72 27.95
N GLY A 37 -1.50 -0.51 27.03
CA GLY A 37 -1.37 0.49 25.96
C GLY A 37 -0.38 0.13 24.84
N GLY A 38 0.22 -1.07 24.88
CA GLY A 38 1.05 -1.61 23.81
C GLY A 38 0.26 -2.00 22.55
N ALA A 39 0.97 -2.46 21.54
CA ALA A 39 0.34 -2.99 20.33
C ALA A 39 -0.46 -4.27 20.64
N VAL A 40 -1.62 -4.43 20.01
CA VAL A 40 -2.40 -5.67 20.06
C VAL A 40 -1.93 -6.57 18.92
N VAL A 41 -1.31 -7.69 19.27
CA VAL A 41 -0.65 -8.59 18.31
C VAL A 41 -1.07 -10.04 18.59
N PHE A 42 -1.62 -10.71 17.58
CA PHE A 42 -1.88 -12.14 17.63
C PHE A 42 -0.58 -12.95 17.59
N THR A 43 -0.52 -14.03 18.35
CA THR A 43 0.57 -15.02 18.26
C THR A 43 0.60 -15.66 16.87
N LYS A 44 1.72 -16.30 16.52
CA LYS A 44 1.95 -16.86 15.17
C LYS A 44 0.84 -17.80 14.71
N GLN A 45 0.28 -18.60 15.62
CA GLN A 45 -0.77 -19.58 15.37
C GLN A 45 -2.13 -18.94 15.11
N HIS A 46 -2.39 -17.74 15.63
CA HIS A 46 -3.70 -17.09 15.58
C HIS A 46 -3.74 -15.84 14.69
N ARG A 47 -2.69 -15.60 13.88
CA ARG A 47 -2.57 -14.39 13.06
C ARG A 47 -3.72 -14.17 12.07
N GLU A 48 -4.35 -15.24 11.60
CA GLU A 48 -5.51 -15.14 10.70
C GLU A 48 -6.74 -14.51 11.36
N ASN A 49 -6.84 -14.56 12.70
CA ASN A 49 -7.90 -13.87 13.44
C ASN A 49 -7.72 -12.35 13.44
N ASN A 50 -6.60 -11.85 12.89
CA ASN A 50 -6.47 -10.44 12.57
C ASN A 50 -7.31 -10.03 11.36
N LEU A 51 -7.83 -10.96 10.56
CA LEU A 51 -8.69 -10.64 9.42
C LEU A 51 -10.14 -10.40 9.87
N LEU A 52 -10.79 -9.39 9.29
CA LEU A 52 -12.24 -9.21 9.40
C LEU A 52 -12.90 -10.01 8.29
N ILE A 53 -13.52 -11.13 8.63
CA ILE A 53 -14.21 -12.01 7.69
C ILE A 53 -15.67 -12.15 8.17
N PRO A 54 -16.68 -11.78 7.36
CA PRO A 54 -18.08 -11.90 7.74
C PRO A 54 -18.47 -13.36 7.95
N PRO A 55 -19.58 -13.64 8.65
CA PRO A 55 -20.18 -14.97 8.68
C PRO A 55 -20.40 -15.47 7.24
N CYS A 56 -19.72 -16.57 6.89
CA CYS A 56 -19.76 -17.16 5.56
C CYS A 56 -19.41 -18.66 5.66
N SER A 57 -19.45 -19.36 4.52
CA SER A 57 -19.03 -20.76 4.47
C SER A 57 -17.56 -20.93 4.85
N ALA A 58 -17.20 -22.10 5.36
CA ALA A 58 -15.81 -22.44 5.67
C ALA A 58 -14.89 -22.31 4.44
N ALA A 59 -15.40 -22.68 3.25
CA ALA A 59 -14.69 -22.53 1.99
C ALA A 59 -14.38 -21.06 1.67
N ASN A 60 -15.36 -20.15 1.84
CA ASN A 60 -15.15 -18.73 1.61
C ASN A 60 -14.19 -18.13 2.63
N ARG A 61 -14.32 -18.50 3.91
CA ARG A 61 -13.36 -18.07 4.95
C ARG A 61 -11.93 -18.48 4.58
N GLN A 62 -11.74 -19.74 4.21
CA GLN A 62 -10.44 -20.25 3.79
C GLN A 62 -9.93 -19.52 2.54
N GLY A 63 -10.81 -19.22 1.59
CA GLY A 63 -10.50 -18.42 0.40
C GLY A 63 -9.94 -17.04 0.77
N VAL A 64 -10.57 -16.33 1.71
CA VAL A 64 -10.08 -15.03 2.18
C VAL A 64 -8.73 -15.17 2.88
N VAL A 65 -8.58 -16.12 3.79
CA VAL A 65 -7.32 -16.37 4.52
C VAL A 65 -6.16 -16.69 3.57
N ALA A 66 -6.44 -17.43 2.50
CA ALA A 66 -5.47 -17.87 1.51
C ALA A 66 -5.04 -16.79 0.50
N LYS A 67 -5.74 -15.63 0.43
CA LYS A 67 -5.36 -14.53 -0.48
C LYS A 67 -3.91 -14.06 -0.30
N ILE A 68 -3.42 -14.05 0.94
CA ILE A 68 -1.99 -13.85 1.25
C ILE A 68 -1.44 -15.13 1.88
N PRO A 69 -0.64 -15.92 1.12
CA PRO A 69 0.04 -17.09 1.65
C PRO A 69 0.95 -16.74 2.83
N THR A 70 1.10 -17.65 3.78
CA THR A 70 1.91 -17.44 4.99
C THR A 70 3.34 -16.97 4.68
N SER A 71 3.94 -17.45 3.58
CA SER A 71 5.28 -17.05 3.13
C SER A 71 5.39 -15.58 2.68
N LYS A 72 4.27 -14.97 2.27
CA LYS A 72 4.19 -13.57 1.85
C LYS A 72 3.66 -12.64 2.95
N ARG A 73 3.23 -13.19 4.10
CA ARG A 73 2.77 -12.38 5.22
C ARG A 73 3.94 -11.64 5.84
N HIS A 74 3.81 -10.32 5.96
CA HIS A 74 4.80 -9.51 6.62
C HIS A 74 4.94 -9.95 8.08
N ARG A 75 6.13 -9.73 8.68
CA ARG A 75 6.39 -10.10 10.09
C ARG A 75 5.40 -9.47 11.07
N HIS A 76 4.78 -8.35 10.69
CA HIS A 76 3.80 -7.62 11.49
C HIS A 76 2.34 -7.96 11.15
N PHE A 77 2.07 -8.94 10.30
CA PHE A 77 0.70 -9.31 9.91
C PHE A 77 -0.21 -9.66 11.10
N GLY A 78 0.35 -10.19 12.19
CA GLY A 78 -0.42 -10.44 13.42
C GLY A 78 -0.80 -9.19 14.22
N SER A 79 -0.18 -8.03 13.95
CA SER A 79 -0.51 -6.77 14.61
C SER A 79 -1.81 -6.21 14.05
N MET A 80 -2.72 -5.77 14.92
CA MET A 80 -3.93 -5.08 14.47
C MET A 80 -3.64 -3.75 13.73
N GLN A 81 -2.41 -3.23 13.82
CA GLN A 81 -1.93 -2.09 13.01
C GLN A 81 -1.48 -2.47 11.59
N SER A 82 -1.56 -3.74 11.20
CA SER A 82 -1.11 -4.19 9.88
C SER A 82 -2.03 -3.69 8.76
N SER A 83 -1.49 -2.83 7.89
CA SER A 83 -2.09 -2.43 6.62
C SER A 83 -2.33 -3.63 5.70
N GLN A 84 -1.40 -4.59 5.63
CA GLN A 84 -1.57 -5.85 4.90
C GLN A 84 -2.80 -6.64 5.37
N ALA A 85 -3.02 -6.79 6.68
CA ALA A 85 -4.20 -7.47 7.21
C ALA A 85 -5.50 -6.68 6.95
N LEU A 86 -5.46 -5.35 7.02
CA LEU A 86 -6.58 -4.49 6.67
C LEU A 86 -6.95 -4.64 5.19
N ALA A 87 -5.96 -4.53 4.29
CA ALA A 87 -6.14 -4.70 2.86
C ALA A 87 -6.73 -6.07 2.51
N GLN A 88 -6.19 -7.15 3.10
CA GLN A 88 -6.73 -8.50 2.91
C GLN A 88 -8.16 -8.65 3.46
N SER A 89 -8.47 -8.02 4.60
CA SER A 89 -9.83 -8.03 5.16
C SER A 89 -10.83 -7.36 4.22
N VAL A 90 -10.48 -6.22 3.62
CA VAL A 90 -11.38 -5.50 2.72
C VAL A 90 -11.46 -6.18 1.36
N PHE A 91 -10.33 -6.25 0.66
CA PHE A 91 -10.30 -6.69 -0.73
C PHE A 91 -10.43 -8.20 -0.88
N GLY A 92 -9.92 -8.98 0.08
CA GLY A 92 -10.05 -10.43 0.05
C GLY A 92 -11.51 -10.86 0.24
N VAL A 93 -12.24 -10.21 1.16
CA VAL A 93 -13.68 -10.44 1.34
C VAL A 93 -14.46 -10.04 0.09
N ILE A 94 -14.17 -8.85 -0.46
CA ILE A 94 -14.87 -8.35 -1.66
C ILE A 94 -14.70 -9.33 -2.84
N GLU A 95 -13.49 -9.82 -3.09
CA GLU A 95 -13.25 -10.74 -4.20
C GLU A 95 -13.87 -12.12 -3.96
N VAL A 96 -13.57 -12.73 -2.81
CA VAL A 96 -13.98 -14.12 -2.53
C VAL A 96 -15.50 -14.25 -2.42
N LEU A 97 -16.19 -13.20 -1.98
CA LEU A 97 -17.65 -13.17 -1.91
C LEU A 97 -18.32 -12.56 -3.16
N GLY A 98 -17.57 -12.37 -4.25
CA GLY A 98 -18.12 -11.96 -5.54
C GLY A 98 -18.70 -10.54 -5.56
N ARG A 99 -18.12 -9.63 -4.77
CA ARG A 99 -18.57 -8.23 -4.61
C ARG A 99 -17.74 -7.21 -5.38
N LEU A 100 -16.79 -7.63 -6.23
CA LEU A 100 -16.05 -6.71 -7.10
C LEU A 100 -16.92 -5.76 -7.93
N PRO A 101 -18.08 -6.16 -8.48
CA PRO A 101 -18.95 -5.22 -9.20
C PRO A 101 -19.40 -4.02 -8.37
N LEU A 102 -19.47 -4.15 -7.03
CA LEU A 102 -19.86 -3.05 -6.14
C LEU A 102 -18.81 -1.93 -6.08
N LEU A 103 -17.59 -2.18 -6.58
CA LEU A 103 -16.53 -1.17 -6.67
C LEU A 103 -16.62 -0.30 -7.92
N ALA A 104 -17.48 -0.63 -8.88
CA ALA A 104 -17.53 0.04 -10.19
C ALA A 104 -17.91 1.53 -10.12
N ALA A 105 -18.65 1.94 -9.09
CA ALA A 105 -19.09 3.32 -8.90
C ALA A 105 -18.20 4.12 -7.94
N VAL A 106 -17.23 3.47 -7.26
CA VAL A 106 -16.41 4.15 -6.26
C VAL A 106 -15.47 5.13 -6.96
N ARG A 107 -15.47 6.37 -6.48
CA ARG A 107 -14.63 7.46 -6.96
C ARG A 107 -13.50 7.74 -5.99
N ALA A 108 -12.33 8.02 -6.57
CA ALA A 108 -11.20 8.61 -5.89
C ALA A 108 -11.46 10.11 -5.62
N GLU A 109 -10.56 10.75 -4.88
CA GLU A 109 -10.71 12.15 -4.48
C GLU A 109 -10.68 13.15 -5.64
N ASP A 110 -10.11 12.76 -6.79
CA ASP A 110 -10.13 13.54 -8.03
C ASP A 110 -11.41 13.34 -8.85
N GLY A 111 -12.38 12.57 -8.33
CA GLY A 111 -13.65 12.25 -8.99
C GLY A 111 -13.57 11.11 -10.01
N ARG A 112 -12.38 10.58 -10.34
CA ARG A 112 -12.22 9.45 -11.27
C ARG A 112 -12.54 8.13 -10.58
N LEU A 113 -12.82 7.07 -11.34
CA LEU A 113 -13.16 5.75 -10.79
C LEU A 113 -11.96 5.14 -10.04
N ALA A 114 -12.07 4.85 -8.75
CA ALA A 114 -10.93 4.37 -7.96
C ALA A 114 -10.39 3.01 -8.41
N PHE A 115 -11.24 2.13 -8.94
CA PHE A 115 -10.87 0.75 -9.30
C PHE A 115 -10.91 0.49 -10.81
N GLY A 116 -10.81 1.56 -11.61
CA GLY A 116 -10.89 1.46 -13.07
C GLY A 116 -12.31 1.28 -13.60
N PRO A 117 -12.47 1.15 -14.93
CA PRO A 117 -13.79 1.14 -15.57
C PRO A 117 -14.53 -0.19 -15.44
N LEU A 118 -13.83 -1.31 -15.23
CA LEU A 118 -14.39 -2.66 -15.31
C LEU A 118 -13.85 -3.59 -14.21
N PRO A 119 -14.04 -3.26 -12.91
CA PRO A 119 -13.50 -4.09 -11.81
C PRO A 119 -14.09 -5.51 -11.78
N ASN A 120 -15.28 -5.72 -12.36
CA ASN A 120 -15.90 -7.03 -12.51
C ASN A 120 -15.20 -7.95 -13.53
N ARG A 121 -14.29 -7.40 -14.35
CA ARG A 121 -13.44 -8.15 -15.29
C ARG A 121 -12.01 -8.29 -14.78
N SER A 122 -11.79 -7.98 -13.51
CA SER A 122 -10.50 -8.10 -12.86
C SER A 122 -10.49 -9.26 -11.87
N HIS A 123 -9.31 -9.83 -11.64
CA HIS A 123 -9.02 -10.64 -10.46
C HIS A 123 -7.99 -9.92 -9.60
N LEU A 124 -7.95 -10.22 -8.30
CA LEU A 124 -7.06 -9.54 -7.38
C LEU A 124 -5.90 -10.45 -7.00
N GLU A 125 -4.70 -9.91 -7.07
CA GLU A 125 -3.49 -10.54 -6.55
C GLU A 125 -2.96 -9.69 -5.39
N PHE A 126 -2.61 -10.34 -4.28
CA PHE A 126 -2.03 -9.66 -3.13
C PHE A 126 -0.53 -9.90 -3.09
N GLU A 127 0.22 -8.90 -2.64
CA GLU A 127 1.69 -8.96 -2.61
C GLU A 127 2.24 -9.37 -4.00
N LYS A 128 1.76 -8.65 -5.02
CA LYS A 128 2.12 -8.90 -6.42
C LYS A 128 3.55 -8.46 -6.64
N GLY A 129 4.44 -9.43 -6.86
CA GLY A 129 5.78 -9.18 -7.35
C GLY A 129 5.74 -8.74 -8.81
N VAL A 130 6.28 -7.57 -9.11
CA VAL A 130 6.39 -7.02 -10.47
C VAL A 130 7.83 -7.17 -10.94
N THR A 131 8.01 -7.85 -12.07
CA THR A 131 9.34 -8.14 -12.65
C THR A 131 9.65 -7.30 -13.88
N SER A 132 8.66 -6.58 -14.43
CA SER A 132 8.82 -5.76 -15.65
C SER A 132 9.77 -4.56 -15.46
N LEU A 133 10.15 -4.24 -14.22
CA LEU A 133 11.06 -3.15 -13.88
C LEU A 133 12.54 -3.60 -13.76
N GLY A 134 12.86 -4.84 -14.14
CA GLY A 134 14.23 -5.38 -14.11
C GLY A 134 14.69 -5.85 -12.73
N GLU A 135 13.82 -5.80 -11.73
CA GLU A 135 14.11 -6.31 -10.39
C GLU A 135 14.07 -7.84 -10.37
N VAL A 136 14.96 -8.45 -9.58
CA VAL A 136 15.09 -9.90 -9.46
C VAL A 136 15.09 -10.36 -8.01
N GLY A 137 14.64 -11.60 -7.78
CA GLY A 137 14.65 -12.25 -6.47
C GLY A 137 13.74 -11.58 -5.44
N GLU A 138 14.18 -11.52 -4.18
CA GLU A 138 13.40 -10.97 -3.05
C GLU A 138 13.22 -9.44 -3.10
N ARG A 139 13.80 -8.76 -4.09
CA ARG A 139 13.80 -7.29 -4.21
C ARG A 139 12.79 -6.76 -5.23
N VAL A 140 11.96 -7.63 -5.80
CA VAL A 140 10.88 -7.20 -6.71
C VAL A 140 9.92 -6.23 -6.02
N THR A 141 9.38 -5.30 -6.79
CA THR A 141 8.29 -4.43 -6.36
C THR A 141 7.13 -5.31 -5.93
N SER A 142 6.76 -5.23 -4.65
CA SER A 142 5.53 -5.82 -4.14
C SER A 142 4.47 -4.74 -4.11
N VAL A 143 3.33 -5.01 -4.75
CA VAL A 143 2.12 -4.19 -4.66
C VAL A 143 1.16 -4.88 -3.70
N ASP A 144 0.62 -4.13 -2.73
CA ASP A 144 -0.24 -4.70 -1.68
C ASP A 144 -1.47 -5.39 -2.27
N VAL A 145 -2.18 -4.71 -3.18
CA VAL A 145 -3.32 -5.27 -3.93
C VAL A 145 -3.23 -4.86 -5.40
N TRP A 146 -3.31 -5.85 -6.28
CA TRP A 146 -3.19 -5.70 -7.71
C TRP A 146 -4.47 -6.17 -8.40
N PHE A 147 -5.16 -5.27 -9.08
CA PHE A 147 -6.27 -5.62 -9.98
C PHE A 147 -5.66 -5.93 -11.35
N GLU A 148 -5.67 -7.21 -11.74
CA GLU A 148 -5.29 -7.62 -13.09
C GLU A 148 -6.55 -7.80 -13.94
N GLY A 149 -6.54 -7.23 -15.14
CA GLY A 149 -7.64 -7.28 -16.09
C GLY A 149 -7.33 -6.41 -17.30
N PRO A 150 -8.34 -6.04 -18.12
CA PRO A 150 -8.16 -5.13 -19.25
C PRO A 150 -7.60 -3.75 -18.84
N TYR A 151 -7.79 -3.38 -17.57
CA TYR A 151 -7.25 -2.17 -16.96
C TYR A 151 -6.70 -2.52 -15.58
N ARG A 152 -5.48 -2.09 -15.29
CA ARG A 152 -4.73 -2.45 -14.07
C ARG A 152 -4.87 -1.40 -12.98
N VAL A 153 -4.91 -1.85 -11.73
CA VAL A 153 -4.83 -0.95 -10.57
C VAL A 153 -3.83 -1.51 -9.58
N ALA A 154 -2.77 -0.74 -9.30
CA ALA A 154 -1.81 -1.04 -8.25
C ALA A 154 -2.16 -0.25 -7.00
N ILE A 155 -2.59 -0.94 -5.94
CA ILE A 155 -3.01 -0.30 -4.71
C ILE A 155 -1.91 -0.39 -3.66
N GLU A 156 -1.54 0.75 -3.09
CA GLU A 156 -0.68 0.87 -1.92
C GLU A 156 -1.54 1.24 -0.71
N CYS A 157 -1.51 0.44 0.33
CA CYS A 157 -2.36 0.57 1.50
C CYS A 157 -1.56 1.10 2.69
N LYS A 158 -2.06 2.17 3.32
CA LYS A 158 -1.53 2.72 4.57
C LYS A 158 -2.62 2.80 5.62
N LEU A 159 -2.22 2.58 6.87
CA LEU A 159 -3.04 2.78 8.06
C LEU A 159 -2.29 3.69 9.03
N ALA A 160 -1.21 3.20 9.64
CA ALA A 160 -0.47 3.90 10.69
C ALA A 160 0.94 4.35 10.26
N GLU A 161 1.35 4.01 9.04
CA GLU A 161 2.61 4.39 8.44
C GLU A 161 2.71 5.91 8.27
N THR A 162 3.94 6.43 8.35
CA THR A 162 4.22 7.87 8.18
C THR A 162 4.58 8.25 6.75
N GLU A 163 4.77 7.26 5.87
CA GLU A 163 5.16 7.43 4.46
C GLU A 163 4.70 6.24 3.60
N PHE A 164 4.67 6.44 2.28
CA PHE A 164 4.45 5.39 1.29
C PHE A 164 5.71 4.54 1.05
N GLY A 165 6.90 5.13 1.16
CA GLY A 165 8.17 4.43 1.16
C GLY A 165 9.24 5.14 0.33
N THR A 166 10.44 5.25 0.88
CA THR A 166 11.58 5.99 0.30
C THR A 166 12.67 5.07 -0.23
N CYS A 167 13.47 5.58 -1.17
CA CYS A 167 14.60 4.85 -1.74
C CYS A 167 15.56 4.38 -0.62
N SER A 168 15.82 3.08 -0.54
CA SER A 168 16.64 2.50 0.53
C SER A 168 18.13 2.79 0.39
N ARG A 169 18.60 3.22 -0.80
CA ARG A 169 20.02 3.48 -1.08
C ARG A 169 20.61 4.63 -0.27
N THR A 170 19.78 5.58 0.12
CA THR A 170 20.17 6.70 1.00
C THR A 170 20.31 6.29 2.46
N ARG A 171 19.84 5.10 2.81
CA ARG A 171 19.84 4.57 4.18
C ARG A 171 20.91 3.50 4.42
N LEU A 172 21.71 3.17 3.40
CA LEU A 172 22.83 2.25 3.56
C LEU A 172 23.89 2.85 4.50
N LYS A 173 24.44 2.00 5.37
CA LYS A 173 25.49 2.32 6.34
C LYS A 173 26.79 1.66 5.93
N LYS A 174 27.94 2.19 6.36
CA LYS A 174 29.27 1.63 6.06
C LYS A 174 29.42 0.13 6.40
N ALA A 175 28.66 -0.36 7.38
CA ALA A 175 28.65 -1.77 7.77
C ALA A 175 27.85 -2.68 6.83
N ASP A 176 27.02 -2.13 5.93
CA ASP A 176 26.24 -2.90 4.98
C ASP A 176 27.15 -3.42 3.85
N LYS A 177 27.03 -4.71 3.52
CA LYS A 177 27.89 -5.39 2.52
C LYS A 177 28.00 -4.67 1.18
N ASN A 178 26.95 -3.95 0.78
CA ASN A 178 26.87 -3.29 -0.52
C ASN A 178 27.03 -1.76 -0.43
N PHE A 179 27.51 -1.21 0.69
CA PHE A 179 27.63 0.23 0.87
C PHE A 179 28.51 0.90 -0.18
N GLU A 180 29.68 0.30 -0.45
CA GLU A 180 30.65 0.87 -1.38
C GLU A 180 30.10 0.99 -2.81
N GLU A 181 29.25 0.07 -3.24
CA GLU A 181 28.72 0.09 -4.60
C GLU A 181 27.38 0.85 -4.69
N GLN A 182 26.54 0.71 -3.66
CA GLN A 182 25.11 1.03 -3.76
C GLN A 182 24.67 2.23 -2.92
N PHE A 183 25.53 2.79 -2.07
CA PHE A 183 25.19 4.01 -1.33
C PHE A 183 24.89 5.17 -2.30
N CYS A 184 23.89 5.96 -1.93
CA CYS A 184 23.47 7.15 -2.66
C CYS A 184 23.32 8.28 -1.64
N ASP A 185 23.92 9.43 -1.89
CA ASP A 185 23.80 10.60 -1.01
C ASP A 185 22.43 11.31 -1.08
N GLY A 186 21.54 10.85 -1.96
CA GLY A 186 20.22 11.44 -2.19
C GLY A 186 20.14 12.37 -3.40
N SER A 187 21.25 12.66 -4.06
CA SER A 187 21.29 13.29 -5.39
C SER A 187 21.16 12.23 -6.51
N TYR A 188 20.76 12.66 -7.70
CA TYR A 188 20.85 11.85 -8.93
C TYR A 188 21.98 12.41 -9.79
N THR A 189 23.19 11.98 -9.47
CA THR A 189 24.46 12.39 -10.09
C THR A 189 25.35 11.14 -10.22
N LYS A 190 26.40 11.19 -11.04
CA LYS A 190 27.40 10.12 -11.03
C LYS A 190 28.16 10.17 -9.70
N GLN A 191 28.11 9.09 -8.94
CA GLN A 191 28.77 8.99 -7.63
C GLN A 191 29.63 7.73 -7.61
N ARG A 192 30.68 7.74 -6.79
CA ARG A 192 31.50 6.55 -6.50
C ARG A 192 32.03 5.81 -7.74
N GLY A 193 32.35 6.55 -8.81
CA GLY A 193 32.90 5.98 -10.05
C GLY A 193 31.91 5.19 -10.91
N ARG A 194 30.61 5.24 -10.60
CA ARG A 194 29.54 4.58 -11.38
C ARG A 194 29.42 5.15 -12.79
N GLU A 195 29.03 4.31 -13.75
CA GLU A 195 28.74 4.74 -15.13
C GLU A 195 27.42 5.51 -15.18
N HIS A 196 26.42 5.02 -14.45
CA HIS A 196 25.10 5.58 -14.29
C HIS A 196 24.97 6.42 -13.01
N ARG A 197 23.98 7.32 -13.02
CA ARG A 197 23.71 8.22 -11.90
C ARG A 197 23.08 7.48 -10.71
N CYS A 198 22.16 6.54 -10.97
CA CYS A 198 21.50 5.79 -9.91
C CYS A 198 22.17 4.43 -9.67
N ALA A 199 22.44 4.11 -8.40
CA ALA A 199 22.87 2.80 -7.96
C ALA A 199 21.96 1.64 -8.41
N LEU A 200 20.67 1.90 -8.61
CA LEU A 200 19.72 0.86 -9.03
C LEU A 200 19.83 0.57 -10.53
N THR A 201 20.16 1.58 -11.34
CA THR A 201 20.41 1.40 -12.77
C THR A 201 21.65 0.53 -13.01
N GLU A 202 22.71 0.69 -12.20
CA GLU A 202 23.88 -0.22 -12.21
C GLU A 202 23.49 -1.69 -11.96
N LEU A 203 22.38 -1.92 -11.26
CA LEU A 203 21.85 -3.26 -10.99
C LEU A 203 20.81 -3.70 -12.03
N ASN A 204 20.77 -3.04 -13.18
CA ASN A 204 19.80 -3.28 -14.27
C ASN A 204 18.33 -3.06 -13.88
N ILE A 205 18.08 -2.22 -12.87
CA ILE A 205 16.72 -1.81 -12.50
C ILE A 205 16.31 -0.59 -13.34
N ASN A 206 15.17 -0.72 -14.01
CA ASN A 206 14.79 0.11 -15.14
C ASN A 206 13.92 1.32 -14.79
N TYR A 207 13.84 1.78 -13.53
CA TYR A 207 12.94 2.89 -13.20
C TYR A 207 13.24 4.14 -14.04
N TRP A 208 14.51 4.56 -14.08
CA TRP A 208 14.97 5.75 -14.82
C TRP A 208 14.81 5.64 -16.34
N ARG A 209 14.58 4.44 -16.88
CA ARG A 209 14.23 4.27 -18.31
C ARG A 209 12.87 4.91 -18.64
N TYR A 210 11.97 4.96 -17.66
CA TYR A 210 10.57 5.36 -17.88
C TYR A 210 10.20 6.69 -17.21
N THR A 211 11.10 7.27 -16.41
CA THR A 211 10.77 8.46 -15.60
C THR A 211 10.51 9.72 -16.42
N GLU A 212 11.12 9.87 -17.58
CA GLU A 212 10.88 11.01 -18.46
C GLU A 212 9.46 10.98 -19.01
N GLY A 213 9.02 9.84 -19.54
CA GLY A 213 7.66 9.67 -20.04
C GLY A 213 6.60 9.78 -18.92
N ALA A 214 6.86 9.17 -17.76
CA ALA A 214 5.88 9.12 -16.67
C ALA A 214 5.83 10.40 -15.83
N PHE A 215 6.97 11.09 -15.62
CA PHE A 215 7.11 12.19 -14.66
C PHE A 215 7.84 13.42 -15.19
N GLY A 216 8.32 13.41 -16.44
CA GLY A 216 9.17 14.47 -16.97
C GLY A 216 10.57 14.53 -16.36
N TRP A 217 11.00 13.49 -15.60
CA TRP A 217 12.34 13.45 -15.02
C TRP A 217 13.32 12.80 -16.00
N ALA A 218 14.08 13.64 -16.70
CA ALA A 218 15.05 13.25 -17.70
C ALA A 218 16.22 12.44 -17.09
N PRO A 219 16.48 11.20 -17.55
CA PRO A 219 17.51 10.33 -16.97
C PRO A 219 18.95 10.79 -17.25
N ASN A 220 19.14 11.69 -18.20
CA ASN A 220 20.44 12.25 -18.59
C ASN A 220 20.79 13.57 -17.87
N VAL A 221 19.92 14.07 -16.98
CA VAL A 221 20.10 15.31 -16.22
C VAL A 221 20.51 15.01 -14.78
N ASP A 222 21.35 15.87 -14.21
CA ASP A 222 21.73 15.81 -12.80
C ASP A 222 20.66 16.47 -11.92
N TYR A 223 20.27 15.82 -10.83
CA TYR A 223 19.36 16.41 -9.83
C TYR A 223 20.06 16.49 -8.48
N ILE A 224 20.14 17.70 -7.91
CA ILE A 224 20.66 17.92 -6.54
C ILE A 224 19.84 17.11 -5.53
N ASN A 225 18.51 17.13 -5.68
CA ASN A 225 17.60 16.29 -4.94
C ASN A 225 17.00 15.26 -5.91
N CYS A 226 17.31 13.99 -5.73
CA CYS A 226 16.76 12.92 -6.55
C CYS A 226 15.23 12.86 -6.36
N PRO A 227 14.41 13.04 -7.41
CA PRO A 227 12.95 13.04 -7.28
C PRO A 227 12.39 11.68 -6.82
N LEU A 228 13.05 10.57 -7.19
CA LEU A 228 12.71 9.23 -6.74
C LEU A 228 13.06 8.94 -5.27
N ARG A 229 13.84 9.79 -4.59
CA ARG A 229 14.23 9.53 -3.20
C ARG A 229 12.99 9.41 -2.32
N ASP A 230 12.13 10.41 -2.40
CA ASP A 230 10.97 10.56 -1.52
C ASP A 230 9.72 9.94 -2.17
N THR A 231 9.63 9.89 -3.49
CA THR A 231 8.46 9.33 -4.22
C THR A 231 8.60 7.85 -4.58
N TYR A 232 9.68 7.19 -4.13
CA TYR A 232 10.12 5.87 -4.61
C TYR A 232 9.01 4.84 -4.78
N GLN A 233 8.25 4.55 -3.71
CA GLN A 233 7.21 3.53 -3.76
C GLN A 233 6.03 3.93 -4.66
N ILE A 234 5.64 5.21 -4.66
CA ILE A 234 4.58 5.73 -5.51
C ILE A 234 4.98 5.59 -6.99
N ALA A 235 6.20 6.01 -7.32
CA ALA A 235 6.72 5.92 -8.68
C ALA A 235 6.80 4.46 -9.15
N ARG A 236 7.26 3.54 -8.30
CA ARG A 236 7.27 2.10 -8.62
C ARG A 236 5.90 1.57 -8.97
N ASN A 237 4.86 1.94 -8.22
CA ASN A 237 3.51 1.46 -8.49
C ASN A 237 2.93 2.03 -9.79
N ILE A 238 3.21 3.29 -10.12
CA ILE A 238 2.84 3.91 -11.42
C ILE A 238 3.55 3.19 -12.56
N LEU A 239 4.86 2.96 -12.45
CA LEU A 239 5.62 2.24 -13.47
C LEU A 239 5.18 0.77 -13.57
N ALA A 240 4.84 0.12 -12.46
CA ALA A 240 4.38 -1.26 -12.47
C ALA A 240 3.11 -1.47 -13.30
N VAL A 241 2.16 -0.53 -13.25
CA VAL A 241 0.94 -0.62 -14.07
C VAL A 241 1.17 -0.27 -15.53
N GLY A 242 2.05 0.69 -15.81
CA GLY A 242 2.29 1.21 -17.16
C GLY A 242 3.29 0.41 -17.98
N VAL A 243 4.25 -0.27 -17.35
CA VAL A 243 5.29 -1.03 -18.06
C VAL A 243 4.80 -2.44 -18.41
N ALA A 244 4.76 -2.72 -19.71
CA ALA A 244 4.40 -3.99 -20.30
C ALA A 244 5.55 -5.02 -20.23
N GLY A 245 5.24 -6.30 -20.50
CA GLY A 245 6.22 -7.39 -20.44
C GLY A 245 7.31 -7.30 -21.51
N ASP A 246 7.06 -6.57 -22.60
CA ASP A 246 8.02 -6.27 -23.67
C ASP A 246 8.89 -5.03 -23.35
N GLY A 247 8.66 -4.37 -22.22
CA GLY A 247 9.35 -3.15 -21.82
C GLY A 247 8.80 -1.86 -22.44
N GLY A 248 7.65 -1.91 -23.11
CA GLY A 248 6.91 -0.72 -23.51
C GLY A 248 6.23 -0.04 -22.31
N PHE A 249 6.13 1.29 -22.32
CA PHE A 249 5.39 2.05 -21.31
C PHE A 249 4.12 2.64 -21.92
N ASP A 250 2.97 2.38 -21.30
CA ASP A 250 1.66 2.88 -21.73
C ASP A 250 0.81 3.25 -20.52
N GLU A 251 0.57 4.56 -20.38
CA GLU A 251 -0.18 5.16 -19.28
C GLU A 251 -1.68 4.85 -19.31
N SER A 252 -2.21 4.38 -20.45
CA SER A 252 -3.62 4.02 -20.58
C SER A 252 -3.94 2.65 -19.97
N ARG A 253 -2.93 1.83 -19.66
CA ARG A 253 -3.09 0.47 -19.14
C ARG A 253 -3.63 0.40 -17.71
N GLY A 254 -3.47 1.46 -16.92
CA GLY A 254 -3.80 1.39 -15.50
C GLY A 254 -3.50 2.66 -14.73
N HIS A 255 -3.61 2.56 -13.40
CA HIS A 255 -3.14 3.61 -12.48
C HIS A 255 -2.70 3.02 -11.14
N ALA A 256 -1.91 3.78 -10.41
CA ALA A 256 -1.66 3.54 -8.99
C ALA A 256 -2.75 4.21 -8.14
N LEU A 257 -3.23 3.52 -7.12
CA LEU A 257 -4.17 4.03 -6.13
C LEU A 257 -3.53 4.00 -4.74
N LEU A 258 -3.40 5.16 -4.11
CA LEU A 258 -2.97 5.26 -2.72
C LEU A 258 -4.18 5.21 -1.80
N MET A 259 -4.22 4.22 -0.93
CA MET A 259 -5.24 4.08 0.10
C MET A 259 -4.68 4.41 1.47
N TYR A 260 -5.39 5.23 2.23
CA TYR A 260 -4.89 5.75 3.49
C TYR A 260 -5.98 6.01 4.51
N ASP A 261 -5.61 6.14 5.78
CA ASP A 261 -6.51 6.58 6.83
C ASP A 261 -6.51 8.11 6.91
N GLN A 262 -7.65 8.76 6.64
CA GLN A 262 -7.72 10.23 6.65
C GLN A 262 -7.54 10.86 8.03
N ARG A 263 -7.50 10.07 9.10
CA ARG A 263 -7.18 10.54 10.46
C ARG A 263 -5.68 10.54 10.74
N ASN A 264 -4.89 9.86 9.90
CA ASN A 264 -3.44 9.79 10.06
C ASN A 264 -2.80 11.13 9.72
N PRO A 265 -2.17 11.83 10.67
CA PRO A 265 -1.57 13.15 10.44
C PRO A 265 -0.46 13.16 9.39
N ALA A 266 0.16 12.02 9.10
CA ALA A 266 1.15 11.92 8.04
C ALA A 266 0.54 12.00 6.64
N MET A 267 -0.74 11.69 6.49
CA MET A 267 -1.47 11.69 5.21
C MET A 267 -2.34 12.93 5.03
N LEU A 268 -2.40 13.79 6.04
CA LEU A 268 -3.09 15.08 6.01
C LEU A 268 -2.19 16.17 5.42
N PRO A 269 -2.76 17.33 5.01
CA PRO A 269 -1.98 18.45 4.46
C PRO A 269 -0.75 18.81 5.30
N GLY A 270 0.41 18.82 4.65
CA GLY A 270 1.72 19.08 5.28
C GLY A 270 2.34 17.88 6.02
N GLY A 271 1.64 16.74 6.05
CA GLY A 271 2.16 15.45 6.46
C GLY A 271 3.18 14.89 5.47
N TRP A 272 4.06 14.01 5.95
CA TRP A 272 5.12 13.46 5.09
C TRP A 272 4.59 12.58 3.94
N GLY A 273 3.56 11.78 4.18
CA GLY A 273 2.85 11.06 3.12
C GLY A 273 2.13 12.00 2.13
N ASP A 274 1.57 13.11 2.60
CA ASP A 274 0.99 14.14 1.74
C ASP A 274 2.05 14.85 0.89
N HIS A 275 3.24 15.13 1.44
CA HIS A 275 4.37 15.65 0.67
C HIS A 275 4.81 14.68 -0.43
N GLN A 276 4.89 13.37 -0.15
CA GLN A 276 5.20 12.37 -1.17
C GLN A 276 4.13 12.32 -2.26
N TRP A 277 2.85 12.39 -1.87
CA TRP A 277 1.74 12.48 -2.81
C TRP A 277 1.84 13.71 -3.71
N LEU A 278 2.03 14.91 -3.13
CA LEU A 278 2.12 16.16 -3.88
C LEU A 278 3.33 16.17 -4.83
N ALA A 279 4.48 15.65 -4.37
CA ALA A 279 5.67 15.55 -5.20
C ALA A 279 5.47 14.61 -6.40
N ALA A 280 4.83 13.46 -6.21
CA ALA A 280 4.55 12.53 -7.31
C ALA A 280 3.44 13.07 -8.24
N SER A 281 2.29 13.47 -7.68
CA SER A 281 1.14 13.96 -8.45
C SER A 281 1.39 15.29 -9.17
N GLY A 282 2.29 16.13 -8.65
CA GLY A 282 2.74 17.34 -9.35
C GLY A 282 3.71 17.08 -10.50
N ALA A 283 4.30 15.88 -10.58
CA ALA A 283 5.27 15.52 -11.61
C ALA A 283 4.71 14.63 -12.72
N ILE A 284 3.69 13.80 -12.44
CA ILE A 284 3.11 12.90 -13.45
C ILE A 284 2.69 13.65 -14.71
N GLN A 285 3.03 13.10 -15.87
CA GLN A 285 2.65 13.69 -17.17
C GLN A 285 1.17 13.47 -17.48
N ASN A 286 0.58 12.41 -16.92
CA ASN A 286 -0.84 12.13 -17.02
C ASN A 286 -1.46 11.98 -15.63
N ALA A 287 -2.25 12.98 -15.25
CA ALA A 287 -2.94 13.05 -13.97
C ALA A 287 -3.82 11.82 -13.65
N GLY A 288 -4.21 11.03 -14.66
CA GLY A 288 -5.02 9.83 -14.47
C GLY A 288 -4.29 8.61 -13.94
N THR A 289 -2.96 8.62 -13.93
CA THR A 289 -2.09 7.48 -13.60
C THR A 289 -1.84 7.32 -12.10
N LEU A 290 -2.21 8.31 -11.28
CA LEU A 290 -2.07 8.29 -9.84
C LEU A 290 -3.33 8.85 -9.18
N ARG A 291 -3.92 8.10 -8.25
CA ARG A 291 -5.14 8.47 -7.52
C ARG A 291 -4.94 8.24 -6.04
N ARG A 292 -5.76 8.89 -5.22
CA ARG A 292 -5.84 8.60 -3.78
C ARG A 292 -7.29 8.49 -3.31
N LEU A 293 -7.50 7.64 -2.30
CA LEU A 293 -8.80 7.39 -1.69
C LEU A 293 -8.61 7.01 -0.23
N SER A 294 -9.24 7.74 0.69
CA SER A 294 -9.24 7.33 2.09
C SER A 294 -10.10 6.08 2.33
N TRP A 295 -9.76 5.28 3.35
CA TRP A 295 -10.60 4.16 3.80
C TRP A 295 -12.02 4.60 4.14
N GLN A 296 -12.15 5.76 4.78
CA GLN A 296 -13.43 6.35 5.17
C GLN A 296 -14.28 6.70 3.94
N SER A 297 -13.68 7.31 2.91
CA SER A 297 -14.36 7.62 1.66
C SER A 297 -14.74 6.36 0.88
N LEU A 298 -13.92 5.30 0.90
CA LEU A 298 -14.29 4.00 0.34
C LEU A 298 -15.53 3.43 1.04
N ILE A 299 -15.50 3.37 2.37
CA ILE A 299 -16.58 2.82 3.20
C ILE A 299 -17.86 3.64 3.06
N GLY A 300 -17.74 4.97 2.92
CA GLY A 300 -18.87 5.87 2.69
C GLY A 300 -19.57 5.65 1.35
N GLN A 301 -18.84 5.20 0.33
CA GLN A 301 -19.36 4.95 -1.02
C GLN A 301 -19.90 3.54 -1.23
N TRP A 302 -19.81 2.65 -0.23
CA TRP A 302 -20.36 1.30 -0.36
C TRP A 302 -21.88 1.33 -0.52
N PRO A 303 -22.42 0.58 -1.50
CA PRO A 303 -23.86 0.44 -1.65
C PRO A 303 -24.47 -0.33 -0.49
N ALA A 304 -25.80 -0.35 -0.42
CA ALA A 304 -26.53 -1.24 0.47
C ALA A 304 -26.27 -2.70 0.06
N ASP A 305 -25.43 -3.39 0.84
CA ASP A 305 -25.12 -4.81 0.74
C ASP A 305 -24.83 -5.34 2.15
N GLU A 306 -25.31 -6.55 2.45
CA GLU A 306 -25.23 -7.12 3.80
C GLU A 306 -23.77 -7.33 4.26
N VAL A 307 -22.92 -7.83 3.35
CA VAL A 307 -21.50 -8.07 3.62
C VAL A 307 -20.77 -6.75 3.85
N LEU A 308 -20.99 -5.76 2.99
CA LEU A 308 -20.35 -4.45 3.13
C LEU A 308 -20.85 -3.70 4.36
N SER A 309 -22.12 -3.88 4.74
CA SER A 309 -22.69 -3.33 5.97
C SER A 309 -22.03 -3.94 7.20
N TRP A 310 -21.85 -5.26 7.23
CA TRP A 310 -21.11 -5.94 8.30
C TRP A 310 -19.66 -5.45 8.38
N MET A 311 -18.98 -5.35 7.23
CA MET A 311 -17.61 -4.85 7.16
C MET A 311 -17.50 -3.42 7.67
N LYS A 312 -18.46 -2.54 7.34
CA LYS A 312 -18.49 -1.15 7.81
C LYS A 312 -18.52 -1.09 9.33
N THR A 313 -19.38 -1.91 9.96
CA THR A 313 -19.44 -2.01 11.43
C THR A 313 -18.12 -2.51 12.01
N ARG A 314 -17.55 -3.62 11.50
CA ARG A 314 -16.31 -4.20 12.04
C ARG A 314 -15.08 -3.32 11.83
N LEU A 315 -15.00 -2.61 10.71
CA LEU A 315 -13.94 -1.64 10.45
C LEU A 315 -14.04 -0.45 11.41
N GLY A 316 -15.26 0.00 11.70
CA GLY A 316 -15.53 0.99 12.74
C GLY A 316 -15.10 0.53 14.13
N GLU A 317 -15.52 -0.65 14.56
CA GLU A 317 -15.19 -1.17 15.91
C GLU A 317 -13.68 -1.44 16.08
N LYS A 318 -13.03 -2.04 15.07
CA LYS A 318 -11.62 -2.43 15.18
C LYS A 318 -10.68 -1.27 14.94
N TYR A 319 -10.90 -0.51 13.87
CA TYR A 319 -9.97 0.52 13.41
C TYR A 319 -10.48 1.94 13.68
N GLY A 320 -11.76 2.14 14.02
CA GLY A 320 -12.40 3.46 14.06
C GLY A 320 -12.66 4.04 12.67
N LEU A 321 -12.69 3.20 11.63
CA LEU A 321 -12.93 3.63 10.25
C LEU A 321 -14.42 3.72 9.98
N HIS A 322 -14.95 4.94 10.00
CA HIS A 322 -16.35 5.26 9.68
C HIS A 322 -16.43 6.06 8.37
N PRO A 323 -17.57 6.06 7.65
CA PRO A 323 -17.81 7.01 6.57
C PRO A 323 -17.40 8.43 6.97
N ALA A 324 -16.79 9.18 6.06
CA ALA A 324 -16.62 10.61 6.27
C ALA A 324 -18.01 11.25 6.42
N ASN A 325 -18.17 12.10 7.45
CA ASN A 325 -19.38 12.92 7.62
C ASN A 325 -19.45 13.99 6.53
#